data_AF-A0A2W4MUK7-F1
#
_entry.id   AF-A0A2W4MUK7-F1
#
_cell.length_a   1.000
_cell.length_b   1.000
_cell.length_c   1.000
_cell.angle_alpha   90.00
_cell.angle_beta   90.00
_cell.angle_gamma   90.00
#
_symmetry.space_group_name_H-M   'P 1'
#
loop_
_entity.id
_entity.type
_entity.pdbx_description
1 polymer ?
#
loop_
_entity_poly.entity_id
_entity_poly.type
_entity_poly.pdbx_seq_one_letter_code
_entity_poly.pdbx_strand_id
1 'polypeptide(L)'
;MKTLPSDLQAHLNSGATTLCWCWRLTRRDGVRIGFTDHDRDLTFDGTTFEAAAGFTATDMQQSLGLSVDNLEVASALSSDRLSEQDLAAGLYDDARVELFRVNWMDPEQRVLMRVGSLGEVTRAGAHFRAEVRGLSHYLQQPHGRVFQFACDASLGDKRCRVNLSLDRYRGTGIVQEILAARNFKISGVGAFDEQWFTKGLLAFQSGENKGLRIEIRSHRRVQGDAIIELWQEPAYPVAIGDIVELVAGCDKQIVTCRDKFSNVLNFRGFPHMPGNDFVASYVRRAG
;
A
#
# COMPACT_ATOMS: atom_id res chain seq x y z
N MET A 1 4.14 -29.54 12.80
CA MET A 1 5.52 -29.97 12.46
C MET A 1 5.73 -29.71 10.98
N LYS A 2 6.83 -29.07 10.55
CA LYS A 2 7.09 -28.84 9.12
C LYS A 2 7.65 -30.12 8.49
N THR A 3 7.24 -30.42 7.27
CA THR A 3 7.83 -31.49 6.46
C THR A 3 9.05 -30.93 5.75
N LEU A 4 10.22 -31.54 5.97
CA LEU A 4 11.48 -31.14 5.34
C LEU A 4 11.73 -31.99 4.08
N PRO A 5 12.34 -31.43 3.02
CA PRO A 5 12.86 -32.22 1.92
C PRO A 5 13.82 -33.31 2.43
N SER A 6 13.81 -34.49 1.81
CA SER A 6 14.62 -35.64 2.23
C SER A 6 16.11 -35.28 2.34
N ASP A 7 16.60 -34.53 1.38
CA ASP A 7 18.02 -34.23 1.25
C ASP A 7 18.47 -33.21 2.30
N LEU A 8 17.61 -32.22 2.59
CA LEU A 8 17.82 -31.30 3.71
C LEU A 8 17.75 -32.05 5.05
N GLN A 9 16.82 -32.98 5.23
CA GLN A 9 16.74 -33.77 6.46
C GLN A 9 17.99 -34.64 6.65
N ALA A 10 18.49 -35.28 5.58
CA ALA A 10 19.72 -36.06 5.61
C ALA A 10 20.93 -35.17 5.96
N HIS A 11 21.00 -33.96 5.38
CA HIS A 11 22.01 -32.97 5.71
C HIS A 11 21.96 -32.55 7.18
N LEU A 12 20.78 -32.25 7.73
CA LEU A 12 20.61 -31.92 9.15
C LEU A 12 21.07 -33.06 10.06
N ASN A 13 20.73 -34.30 9.70
CA ASN A 13 21.13 -35.49 10.46
C ASN A 13 22.65 -35.72 10.43
N SER A 14 23.36 -35.23 9.41
CA SER A 14 24.83 -35.33 9.33
C SER A 14 25.55 -34.47 10.38
N GLY A 15 24.88 -33.45 10.93
CA GLY A 15 25.49 -32.49 11.86
C GLY A 15 26.32 -31.38 11.19
N ALA A 16 26.34 -31.30 9.85
CA ALA A 16 27.00 -30.23 9.13
C ALA A 16 26.38 -28.84 9.44
N THR A 17 27.21 -27.81 9.50
CA THR A 17 26.83 -26.45 9.90
C THR A 17 26.68 -25.50 8.70
N THR A 18 26.52 -26.02 7.49
CA THR A 18 26.52 -25.21 6.26
C THR A 18 25.17 -24.56 5.96
N LEU A 19 24.47 -24.11 7.00
CA LEU A 19 23.13 -23.55 6.90
C LEU A 19 23.13 -22.04 7.16
N CYS A 20 22.49 -21.30 6.28
CA CYS A 20 22.24 -19.86 6.39
C CYS A 20 20.73 -19.57 6.40
N TRP A 21 20.39 -18.34 6.74
CA TRP A 21 19.06 -17.78 6.59
C TRP A 21 19.00 -16.92 5.33
N CYS A 22 17.89 -17.05 4.61
CA CYS A 22 17.62 -16.20 3.44
C CYS A 22 16.23 -15.58 3.56
N TRP A 23 16.13 -14.27 3.38
CA TRP A 23 14.88 -13.51 3.41
C TRP A 23 14.54 -13.04 2.01
N ARG A 24 13.31 -13.25 1.57
CA ARG A 24 12.80 -12.72 0.31
C ARG A 24 11.65 -11.76 0.61
N LEU A 25 11.83 -10.50 0.23
CA LEU A 25 10.79 -9.50 0.23
C LEU A 25 10.20 -9.42 -1.18
N THR A 26 8.87 -9.43 -1.28
CA THR A 26 8.14 -9.27 -2.54
C THR A 26 7.17 -8.10 -2.41
N ARG A 27 7.43 -7.04 -3.18
CA ARG A 27 6.56 -5.86 -3.28
C ARG A 27 5.26 -6.19 -4.01
N ARG A 28 4.26 -5.33 -3.87
CA ARG A 28 2.95 -5.49 -4.54
C ARG A 28 3.03 -5.42 -6.07
N ASP A 29 4.05 -4.75 -6.60
CA ASP A 29 4.37 -4.67 -8.03
C ASP A 29 5.14 -5.88 -8.57
N GLY A 30 5.48 -6.85 -7.70
CA GLY A 30 6.17 -8.08 -8.07
C GLY A 30 7.69 -8.02 -8.01
N VAL A 31 8.28 -6.86 -7.71
CA VAL A 31 9.73 -6.74 -7.47
C VAL A 31 10.11 -7.60 -6.27
N ARG A 32 11.17 -8.41 -6.43
CA ARG A 32 11.70 -9.30 -5.40
C ARG A 32 13.10 -8.88 -5.00
N ILE A 33 13.33 -8.82 -3.70
CA ILE A 33 14.63 -8.51 -3.11
C ILE A 33 14.98 -9.61 -2.13
N GLY A 34 16.16 -10.20 -2.29
CA GLY A 34 16.66 -11.25 -1.42
C GLY A 34 17.83 -10.77 -0.56
N PHE A 35 17.88 -11.22 0.68
CA PHE A 35 18.99 -11.01 1.62
C PHE A 35 19.42 -12.34 2.24
N THR A 36 20.70 -12.49 2.55
CA THR A 36 21.23 -13.67 3.25
C THR A 36 22.16 -13.27 4.40
N ASP A 37 22.21 -14.07 5.46
CA ASP A 37 23.21 -13.94 6.53
C ASP A 37 24.52 -14.67 6.21
N HIS A 38 24.58 -15.31 5.03
CA HIS A 38 25.82 -15.85 4.46
C HIS A 38 26.71 -14.70 3.94
N ASP A 39 28.02 -14.94 3.89
CA ASP A 39 29.02 -13.98 3.42
C ASP A 39 29.14 -13.91 1.89
N ARG A 40 28.36 -14.73 1.17
CA ARG A 40 28.30 -14.76 -0.29
C ARG A 40 26.87 -14.79 -0.79
N ASP A 41 26.65 -14.16 -1.93
CA ASP A 41 25.36 -14.18 -2.61
C ASP A 41 24.91 -15.61 -2.90
N LEU A 42 23.63 -15.87 -2.66
CA LEU A 42 22.97 -17.12 -3.01
C LEU A 42 21.87 -16.84 -4.03
N THR A 43 21.58 -17.77 -4.92
CA THR A 43 20.50 -17.60 -5.90
C THR A 43 19.63 -18.85 -5.95
N PHE A 44 18.32 -18.66 -5.82
CA PHE A 44 17.32 -19.70 -6.03
C PHE A 44 15.95 -19.07 -6.33
N ASP A 45 15.04 -19.81 -6.97
CA ASP A 45 13.70 -19.36 -7.36
C ASP A 45 13.68 -18.00 -8.12
N GLY A 46 14.69 -17.76 -8.96
CA GLY A 46 14.83 -16.52 -9.73
C GLY A 46 15.10 -15.27 -8.88
N THR A 47 15.53 -15.43 -7.62
CA THR A 47 15.89 -14.34 -6.71
C THR A 47 17.34 -14.50 -6.28
N THR A 48 18.13 -13.44 -6.45
CA THR A 48 19.47 -13.36 -5.83
C THR A 48 19.30 -12.79 -4.42
N PHE A 49 19.79 -13.56 -3.45
CA PHE A 49 19.89 -13.21 -2.05
C PHE A 49 21.28 -12.63 -1.82
N GLU A 50 21.32 -11.31 -1.71
CA GLU A 50 22.56 -10.55 -1.57
C GLU A 50 23.14 -10.76 -0.18
N ALA A 51 24.45 -11.00 -0.11
CA ALA A 51 25.24 -10.92 1.11
C ALA A 51 25.44 -9.44 1.48
N ALA A 52 24.34 -8.75 1.78
CA ALA A 52 24.37 -7.38 2.22
C ALA A 52 24.71 -7.33 3.72
N ALA A 53 25.74 -6.56 4.07
CA ALA A 53 26.12 -6.32 5.46
C ALA A 53 24.94 -5.72 6.24
N GLY A 54 24.38 -6.47 7.20
CA GLY A 54 23.38 -5.95 8.14
C GLY A 54 22.15 -6.82 8.38
N PHE A 55 22.03 -7.98 7.72
CA PHE A 55 20.99 -8.94 8.04
C PHE A 55 21.39 -9.86 9.21
N THR A 56 21.34 -9.31 10.43
CA THR A 56 21.42 -10.12 11.65
C THR A 56 20.00 -10.43 12.12
N ALA A 57 19.62 -11.70 12.14
CA ALA A 57 18.37 -12.11 12.77
C ALA A 57 18.48 -11.87 14.29
N THR A 58 17.67 -10.97 14.84
CA THR A 58 17.43 -10.92 16.29
C THR A 58 16.40 -11.97 16.70
N ASP A 59 16.30 -12.18 18.01
CA ASP A 59 15.53 -13.24 18.68
C ASP A 59 14.18 -13.53 18.03
N MET A 60 13.95 -14.80 17.69
CA MET A 60 12.73 -15.26 17.04
C MET A 60 11.79 -15.82 18.11
N GLN A 61 10.84 -15.01 18.55
CA GLN A 61 9.83 -15.44 19.51
C GLN A 61 8.67 -16.14 18.79
N GLN A 62 8.23 -17.27 19.34
CA GLN A 62 7.03 -17.97 18.89
C GLN A 62 6.10 -18.15 20.09
N SER A 63 4.86 -17.70 19.96
CA SER A 63 3.82 -17.92 20.96
C SER A 63 2.73 -18.83 20.38
N LEU A 64 2.11 -19.65 21.22
CA LEU A 64 0.94 -20.44 20.82
C LEU A 64 -0.31 -19.57 21.05
N GLY A 65 -1.01 -19.18 19.98
CA GLY A 65 -2.25 -18.40 20.07
C GLY A 65 -2.56 -17.57 18.83
N LEU A 66 -3.61 -16.74 18.93
CA LEU A 66 -3.95 -15.73 17.91
C LEU A 66 -3.25 -14.39 18.11
N SER A 67 -2.44 -14.26 19.17
CA SER A 67 -1.54 -13.13 19.38
C SER A 67 -0.67 -12.93 18.13
N VAL A 68 -0.30 -11.69 17.83
CA VAL A 68 0.57 -11.46 16.67
C VAL A 68 1.88 -12.18 16.97
N ASP A 69 2.26 -13.12 16.10
CA ASP A 69 3.62 -13.63 16.08
C ASP A 69 4.49 -12.44 15.66
N ASN A 70 4.99 -11.70 16.65
CA ASN A 70 5.89 -10.59 16.42
C ASN A 70 7.27 -11.17 16.13
N LEU A 71 7.61 -11.24 14.85
CA LEU A 71 8.99 -11.37 14.46
C LEU A 71 9.54 -9.94 14.35
N GLU A 72 10.13 -9.45 15.43
CA GLU A 72 10.98 -8.27 15.33
C GLU A 72 12.29 -8.67 14.65
N VAL A 73 12.32 -8.57 13.31
CA VAL A 73 13.57 -8.59 12.58
C VAL A 73 14.26 -7.25 12.79
N ALA A 74 15.10 -7.14 13.82
CA ALA A 74 15.99 -5.99 13.93
C ALA A 74 17.16 -6.16 12.95
N SER A 75 16.88 -5.98 11.65
CA SER A 75 17.94 -5.92 10.64
C SER A 75 18.20 -4.47 10.28
N ALA A 76 19.47 -4.07 10.40
CA ALA A 76 20.01 -2.93 9.70
C ALA A 76 20.01 -3.21 8.20
N LEU A 77 18.92 -2.87 7.52
CA LEU A 77 18.83 -2.99 6.07
C LEU A 77 19.59 -1.81 5.43
N SER A 78 20.86 -1.98 5.11
CA SER A 78 21.57 -1.05 4.22
C SER A 78 21.79 -1.76 2.88
N SER A 79 20.90 -1.51 1.93
CA SER A 79 21.09 -1.94 0.55
C SER A 79 20.62 -0.82 -0.35
N ASP A 80 21.38 -0.53 -1.41
CA ASP A 80 20.97 0.42 -2.45
C ASP A 80 19.64 0.01 -3.10
N ARG A 81 19.23 -1.26 -2.96
CA ARG A 81 17.95 -1.78 -3.43
C ARG A 81 16.76 -1.43 -2.53
N LEU A 82 17.01 -1.08 -1.26
CA LEU A 82 16.01 -0.51 -0.35
C LEU A 82 16.23 0.99 -0.26
N SER A 83 15.99 1.68 -1.38
CA SER A 83 16.16 3.13 -1.43
C SER A 83 15.20 3.81 -0.43
N GLU A 84 15.68 4.87 0.23
CA GLU A 84 14.87 5.69 1.12
C GLU A 84 13.63 6.25 0.41
N GLN A 85 13.80 6.56 -0.88
CA GLN A 85 12.74 7.07 -1.72
C GLN A 85 11.63 6.04 -1.96
N ASP A 86 11.96 4.77 -2.20
CA ASP A 86 10.98 3.71 -2.39
C ASP A 86 10.24 3.39 -1.08
N LEU A 87 10.93 3.47 0.06
CA LEU A 87 10.31 3.33 1.38
C LEU A 87 9.34 4.48 1.65
N ALA A 88 9.76 5.73 1.43
CA ALA A 88 8.91 6.90 1.58
C ALA A 88 7.72 6.89 0.60
N ALA A 89 7.89 6.29 -0.58
CA ALA A 89 6.84 6.07 -1.56
C ALA A 89 5.81 5.01 -1.17
N GLY A 90 5.99 4.31 -0.04
CA GLY A 90 5.10 3.24 0.41
C GLY A 90 5.18 1.97 -0.45
N LEU A 91 6.22 1.81 -1.28
CA LEU A 91 6.32 0.68 -2.20
C LEU A 91 6.52 -0.67 -1.48
N TYR A 92 7.03 -0.62 -0.26
CA TYR A 92 7.23 -1.76 0.63
C TYR A 92 6.07 -1.99 1.61
N ASP A 93 5.02 -1.15 1.57
CA ASP A 93 3.88 -1.29 2.46
C ASP A 93 3.24 -2.67 2.30
N ASP A 94 3.19 -3.42 3.41
CA ASP A 94 2.63 -4.77 3.47
C ASP A 94 3.30 -5.74 2.47
N ALA A 95 4.57 -5.49 2.11
CA ALA A 95 5.35 -6.37 1.26
C ALA A 95 5.45 -7.77 1.88
N ARG A 96 5.30 -8.81 1.05
CA ARG A 96 5.34 -10.20 1.53
C ARG A 96 6.78 -10.57 1.87
N VAL A 97 6.99 -11.09 3.08
CA VAL A 97 8.29 -11.55 3.56
C VAL A 97 8.27 -13.07 3.69
N GLU A 98 9.24 -13.73 3.07
CA GLU A 98 9.48 -15.17 3.19
C GLU A 98 10.84 -15.40 3.84
N LEU A 99 10.88 -16.24 4.86
CA LEU A 99 12.11 -16.63 5.55
C LEU A 99 12.42 -18.09 5.27
N PHE A 100 13.60 -18.35 4.71
CA PHE A 100 14.10 -19.68 4.36
C PHE A 100 15.28 -20.07 5.26
N ARG A 101 15.35 -21.36 5.60
CA ARG A 101 16.59 -22.00 6.05
C ARG A 101 17.19 -22.73 4.86
N VAL A 102 18.44 -22.44 4.51
CA VAL A 102 19.07 -22.85 3.25
C VAL A 102 20.44 -23.46 3.56
N ASN A 103 20.80 -24.56 2.90
CA ASN A 103 22.18 -25.02 2.86
C ASN A 103 22.95 -24.18 1.82
N TRP A 104 23.93 -23.38 2.24
CA TRP A 104 24.66 -22.51 1.30
C TRP A 104 25.59 -23.28 0.35
N MET A 105 25.92 -24.55 0.64
CA MET A 105 26.65 -25.42 -0.31
C MET A 105 25.75 -25.97 -1.42
N ASP A 106 24.45 -26.11 -1.14
CA ASP A 106 23.46 -26.63 -2.08
C ASP A 106 22.10 -25.94 -1.81
N PRO A 107 21.82 -24.79 -2.44
CA PRO A 107 20.60 -24.02 -2.19
C PRO A 107 19.29 -24.74 -2.54
N GLU A 108 19.35 -25.89 -3.24
CA GLU A 108 18.17 -26.75 -3.42
C GLU A 108 17.73 -27.42 -2.11
N GLN A 109 18.67 -27.62 -1.18
CA GLN A 109 18.38 -28.07 0.18
C GLN A 109 17.93 -26.87 1.03
N ARG A 110 16.67 -26.48 0.85
CA ARG A 110 16.04 -25.37 1.58
C ARG A 110 14.66 -25.70 2.09
N VAL A 111 14.21 -24.96 3.08
CA VAL A 111 12.83 -25.01 3.57
C VAL A 111 12.32 -23.60 3.86
N LEU A 112 11.09 -23.32 3.42
CA LEU A 112 10.38 -22.11 3.82
C LEU A 112 9.98 -22.24 5.29
N MET A 113 10.58 -21.41 6.14
CA MET A 113 10.36 -21.41 7.58
C MET A 113 9.17 -20.55 7.97
N ARG A 114 9.03 -19.34 7.41
CA ARG A 114 7.90 -18.46 7.75
C ARG A 114 7.48 -17.60 6.57
N VAL A 115 6.23 -17.15 6.62
CA VAL A 115 5.69 -16.13 5.73
C VAL A 115 5.04 -15.08 6.62
N GLY A 116 5.29 -13.81 6.32
CA GLY A 116 4.67 -12.67 6.98
C GLY A 116 4.55 -11.49 6.01
N SER A 117 4.21 -10.32 6.55
CA SER A 117 4.29 -9.07 5.81
C SER A 117 5.17 -8.05 6.54
N LEU A 118 5.75 -7.13 5.78
CA LEU A 118 6.53 -6.03 6.32
C LEU A 118 5.59 -5.10 7.08
N GLY A 119 5.89 -4.90 8.36
CA GLY A 119 5.20 -4.00 9.27
C GLY A 119 5.87 -2.63 9.32
N GLU A 120 6.02 -2.09 10.54
CA GLU A 120 6.65 -0.79 10.74
C GLU A 120 8.14 -0.84 10.36
N VAL A 121 8.58 0.15 9.58
CA VAL A 121 10.00 0.37 9.28
C VAL A 121 10.42 1.65 9.98
N THR A 122 11.27 1.53 10.99
CA THR A 122 11.87 2.66 11.72
C THR A 122 13.30 2.90 11.27
N ARG A 123 13.74 4.17 11.34
CA ARG A 123 15.09 4.57 10.95
C ARG A 123 15.89 5.03 12.17
N ALA A 124 17.14 4.56 12.26
CA ALA A 124 18.15 5.06 13.17
C ALA A 124 19.46 5.30 12.40
N GLY A 125 19.66 6.53 11.90
CA GLY A 125 20.86 6.89 11.12
C GLY A 125 20.88 6.24 9.73
N ALA A 126 21.93 5.46 9.45
CA ALA A 126 22.09 4.67 8.21
C ALA A 126 21.48 3.27 8.31
N HIS A 127 20.80 2.96 9.43
CA HIS A 127 20.18 1.67 9.67
C HIS A 127 18.67 1.82 9.69
N PHE A 128 17.99 0.86 9.07
CA PHE A 128 16.55 0.68 9.24
C PHE A 128 16.32 -0.47 10.23
N ARG A 129 15.12 -0.55 10.78
CA ARG A 129 14.60 -1.68 11.56
C ARG A 129 13.22 -1.96 11.01
N ALA A 130 13.00 -3.19 10.55
CA ALA A 130 11.73 -3.56 9.94
C ALA A 130 11.03 -4.67 10.75
N GLU A 131 9.83 -4.39 11.21
CA GLU A 131 8.97 -5.39 11.81
C GLU A 131 8.48 -6.38 10.75
N VAL A 132 8.45 -7.68 11.06
CA VAL A 132 7.75 -8.67 10.22
C VAL A 132 6.55 -9.19 11.00
N ARG A 133 5.36 -8.87 10.51
CA ARG A 133 4.11 -9.27 11.12
C ARG A 133 3.73 -10.66 10.63
N GLY A 134 3.37 -11.54 11.57
CA GLY A 134 2.79 -12.83 11.26
C GLY A 134 1.43 -12.70 10.56
N LEU A 135 0.99 -13.78 9.89
CA LEU A 135 -0.29 -13.83 9.18
C LEU A 135 -1.51 -13.56 10.08
N SER A 136 -1.39 -13.77 11.40
CA SER A 136 -2.46 -13.50 12.37
C SER A 136 -2.80 -12.03 12.52
N HIS A 137 -1.91 -11.10 12.15
CA HIS A 137 -2.19 -9.66 12.20
C HIS A 137 -3.42 -9.27 11.37
N TYR A 138 -3.65 -9.93 10.22
CA TYR A 138 -4.85 -9.67 9.42
C TYR A 138 -6.15 -10.07 10.14
N LEU A 139 -6.11 -11.08 11.01
CA LEU A 139 -7.28 -11.53 11.77
C LEU A 139 -7.64 -10.59 12.94
N GLN A 140 -6.69 -9.77 13.39
CA GLN A 140 -6.90 -8.81 14.47
C GLN A 140 -7.41 -7.46 13.96
N GLN A 141 -7.48 -7.26 12.64
CA GLN A 141 -8.01 -6.02 12.08
C GLN A 141 -9.52 -5.96 12.28
N PRO A 142 -10.07 -4.81 12.74
CA PRO A 142 -11.50 -4.63 12.84
C PRO A 142 -12.11 -4.70 11.43
N HIS A 143 -12.85 -5.77 11.17
CA HIS A 143 -13.60 -5.95 9.94
C HIS A 143 -15.09 -5.73 10.20
N GLY A 144 -15.73 -4.97 9.33
CA GLY A 144 -17.16 -4.72 9.42
C GLY A 144 -17.53 -3.37 8.84
N ARG A 145 -18.78 -2.99 9.09
CA ARG A 145 -19.32 -1.71 8.66
C ARG A 145 -19.90 -1.00 9.87
N VAL A 146 -19.72 0.30 9.90
CA VAL A 146 -20.37 1.18 10.87
C VAL A 146 -21.59 1.81 10.20
N PHE A 147 -22.68 1.93 10.94
CA PHE A 147 -23.82 2.74 10.50
C PHE A 147 -23.43 4.21 10.59
N GLN A 148 -23.31 4.87 9.44
CA GLN A 148 -22.91 6.27 9.33
C GLN A 148 -23.68 6.96 8.20
N PHE A 149 -23.77 8.27 8.24
CA PHE A 149 -24.46 9.05 7.21
C PHE A 149 -23.80 8.94 5.83
N ALA A 150 -22.46 8.97 5.79
CA ALA A 150 -21.68 8.93 4.57
C ALA A 150 -21.61 7.53 3.95
N CYS A 151 -21.43 7.46 2.63
CA CYS A 151 -21.17 6.21 1.94
C CYS A 151 -19.84 5.60 2.41
N ASP A 152 -19.86 4.32 2.79
CA ASP A 152 -18.65 3.55 3.15
C ASP A 152 -18.06 2.78 1.96
N ALA A 153 -18.64 2.88 0.76
CA ALA A 153 -18.11 2.23 -0.44
C ALA A 153 -17.02 3.08 -1.10
N SER A 154 -16.02 2.44 -1.69
CA SER A 154 -15.05 3.07 -2.59
C SER A 154 -15.72 3.35 -3.93
N LEU A 155 -15.43 4.51 -4.53
CA LEU A 155 -16.05 4.89 -5.80
C LEU A 155 -15.65 3.88 -6.88
N GLY A 156 -16.63 3.31 -7.57
CA GLY A 156 -16.41 2.29 -8.62
C GLY A 156 -16.10 0.88 -8.11
N ASP A 157 -16.10 0.63 -6.79
CA ASP A 157 -15.95 -0.73 -6.27
C ASP A 157 -17.20 -1.61 -6.57
N LYS A 158 -17.14 -2.89 -6.20
CA LYS A 158 -18.25 -3.85 -6.43
C LYS A 158 -19.56 -3.46 -5.74
N ARG A 159 -19.50 -2.65 -4.68
CA ARG A 159 -20.66 -2.20 -3.90
C ARG A 159 -21.25 -0.91 -4.47
N CYS A 160 -20.42 -0.03 -5.02
CA CYS A 160 -20.76 1.24 -5.64
C CYS A 160 -21.16 1.07 -7.11
N ARG A 161 -20.40 0.33 -7.90
CA ARG A 161 -20.68 -0.04 -9.30
C ARG A 161 -20.72 1.10 -10.32
N VAL A 162 -20.36 2.33 -9.94
CA VAL A 162 -20.17 3.41 -10.91
C VAL A 162 -19.09 3.00 -11.90
N ASN A 163 -19.41 2.99 -13.20
CA ASN A 163 -18.41 2.75 -14.21
C ASN A 163 -17.54 4.00 -14.37
N LEU A 164 -16.36 3.97 -13.75
CA LEU A 164 -15.40 5.07 -13.83
C LEU A 164 -14.69 5.14 -15.18
N SER A 165 -14.77 4.13 -16.04
CA SER A 165 -14.13 4.16 -17.37
C SER A 165 -14.76 5.14 -18.36
N LEU A 166 -15.88 5.76 -18.01
CA LEU A 166 -16.57 6.73 -18.85
C LEU A 166 -15.82 8.07 -18.87
N ASP A 167 -15.72 8.70 -20.04
CA ASP A 167 -15.00 9.96 -20.24
C ASP A 167 -15.50 11.09 -19.33
N ARG A 168 -16.80 11.11 -18.98
CA ARG A 168 -17.34 12.09 -18.02
C ARG A 168 -16.72 12.00 -16.62
N TYR A 169 -16.05 10.89 -16.29
CA TYR A 169 -15.40 10.67 -15.00
C TYR A 169 -13.88 10.62 -15.08
N ARG A 170 -13.29 10.74 -16.26
CA ARG A 170 -11.84 10.67 -16.44
C ARG A 170 -11.34 11.77 -17.35
N GLY A 171 -10.29 12.46 -16.93
CA GLY A 171 -9.62 13.47 -17.73
C GLY A 171 -8.13 13.18 -17.83
N THR A 172 -7.55 13.33 -19.01
CA THR A 172 -6.09 13.30 -19.19
C THR A 172 -5.56 14.72 -19.17
N GLY A 173 -4.56 14.98 -18.33
CA GLY A 173 -3.89 16.26 -18.25
C GLY A 173 -2.39 16.16 -18.45
N ILE A 174 -1.79 17.29 -18.78
CA ILE A 174 -0.33 17.43 -18.92
C ILE A 174 0.13 18.52 -17.98
N VAL A 175 1.13 18.22 -17.14
CA VAL A 175 1.72 19.20 -16.21
C VAL A 175 2.40 20.32 -16.99
N GLN A 176 1.97 21.56 -16.75
CA GLN A 176 2.47 22.77 -17.42
C GLN A 176 3.39 23.61 -16.52
N GLU A 177 3.10 23.64 -15.22
CA GLU A 177 3.80 24.49 -14.26
C GLU A 177 3.80 23.83 -12.88
N ILE A 178 4.94 23.86 -12.20
CA ILE A 178 5.08 23.40 -10.82
C ILE A 178 5.00 24.60 -9.88
N LEU A 179 3.94 24.68 -9.07
CA LEU A 179 3.76 25.76 -8.09
C LEU A 179 4.38 25.38 -6.74
N ALA A 180 4.31 24.10 -6.37
CA ALA A 180 4.96 23.46 -5.23
C ALA A 180 4.98 21.93 -5.45
N ALA A 181 5.64 21.17 -4.58
CA ALA A 181 5.77 19.71 -4.72
C ALA A 181 4.42 18.96 -4.79
N ARG A 182 3.38 19.48 -4.13
CA ARG A 182 2.00 18.95 -4.15
C ARG A 182 1.04 19.73 -5.02
N ASN A 183 1.47 20.84 -5.61
CA ASN A 183 0.58 21.81 -6.24
C ASN A 183 1.11 22.19 -7.62
N PHE A 184 0.38 21.86 -8.67
CA PHE A 184 0.83 22.09 -10.03
C PHE A 184 -0.34 22.40 -10.97
N LYS A 185 -0.03 23.12 -12.03
CA LYS A 185 -0.98 23.48 -13.08
C LYS A 185 -0.93 22.43 -14.18
N ILE A 186 -2.09 21.97 -14.61
CA ILE A 186 -2.26 21.02 -15.70
C ILE A 186 -3.19 21.57 -16.77
N SER A 187 -2.92 21.22 -18.03
CA SER A 187 -3.83 21.44 -19.15
C SER A 187 -4.67 20.19 -19.44
N GLY A 188 -5.55 20.23 -20.44
CA GLY A 188 -6.27 19.05 -20.95
C GLY A 188 -7.56 18.66 -20.21
N VAL A 189 -7.81 19.24 -19.03
CA VAL A 189 -9.01 18.97 -18.22
C VAL A 189 -9.95 20.17 -18.07
N GLY A 190 -9.78 21.20 -18.90
CA GLY A 190 -10.57 22.42 -18.87
C GLY A 190 -12.07 22.26 -19.09
N ALA A 191 -12.50 21.13 -19.69
CA ALA A 191 -13.90 20.82 -19.94
C ALA A 191 -14.67 20.36 -18.69
N PHE A 192 -13.97 19.99 -17.61
CA PHE A 192 -14.59 19.56 -16.36
C PHE A 192 -14.87 20.74 -15.44
N ASP A 193 -15.97 20.68 -14.70
CA ASP A 193 -16.34 21.70 -13.73
C ASP A 193 -15.34 21.81 -12.57
N GLU A 194 -15.35 22.94 -11.88
CA GLU A 194 -14.54 23.12 -10.68
C GLU A 194 -14.89 22.04 -9.64
N GLN A 195 -13.89 21.59 -8.88
CA GLN A 195 -14.02 20.51 -7.89
C GLN A 195 -14.45 19.14 -8.43
N TRP A 196 -14.60 18.96 -9.76
CA TRP A 196 -14.99 17.67 -10.33
C TRP A 196 -14.05 16.51 -9.93
N PHE A 197 -12.77 16.78 -9.77
CA PHE A 197 -11.78 15.78 -9.37
C PHE A 197 -11.41 15.84 -7.88
N THR A 198 -11.93 16.79 -7.09
CA THR A 198 -11.65 16.89 -5.65
C THR A 198 -12.13 15.64 -4.90
N LYS A 199 -11.29 15.05 -4.04
CA LYS A 199 -11.48 13.72 -3.41
C LYS A 199 -11.55 12.57 -4.43
N GLY A 200 -10.97 12.79 -5.60
CA GLY A 200 -10.72 11.80 -6.64
C GLY A 200 -9.28 11.32 -6.61
N LEU A 201 -8.86 10.64 -7.67
CA LEU A 201 -7.49 10.15 -7.79
C LEU A 201 -6.80 10.80 -8.98
N LEU A 202 -5.54 11.17 -8.79
CA LEU A 202 -4.61 11.47 -9.87
C LEU A 202 -3.67 10.27 -10.01
N ALA A 203 -3.58 9.71 -11.21
CA ALA A 203 -2.65 8.65 -11.57
C ALA A 203 -1.60 9.19 -12.55
N PHE A 204 -0.33 9.04 -12.22
CA PHE A 204 0.77 9.40 -13.14
C PHE A 204 0.90 8.34 -14.23
N GLN A 205 0.86 8.76 -15.49
CA GLN A 205 0.96 7.88 -16.67
C GLN A 205 2.35 7.90 -17.30
N SER A 206 3.18 8.90 -16.96
CA SER A 206 4.57 9.06 -17.40
C SER A 206 5.44 9.61 -16.27
N GLY A 207 6.72 9.86 -16.58
CA GLY A 207 7.71 10.40 -15.63
C GLY A 207 8.17 9.36 -14.61
N GLU A 208 8.97 9.82 -13.66
CA GLU A 208 9.51 8.99 -12.57
C GLU A 208 8.41 8.45 -11.65
N ASN A 209 7.29 9.20 -11.53
CA ASN A 209 6.14 8.77 -10.74
C ASN A 209 5.20 7.81 -11.48
N LYS A 210 5.53 7.33 -12.69
CA LYS A 210 4.62 6.49 -13.49
C LYS A 210 4.05 5.32 -12.69
N GLY A 211 2.72 5.22 -12.66
CA GLY A 211 1.98 4.19 -11.92
C GLY A 211 1.55 4.61 -10.51
N LEU A 212 2.14 5.67 -9.94
CA LEU A 212 1.74 6.23 -8.65
C LEU A 212 0.34 6.85 -8.73
N ARG A 213 -0.45 6.66 -7.66
CA ARG A 213 -1.81 7.20 -7.54
C ARG A 213 -1.96 7.93 -6.23
N ILE A 214 -2.42 9.19 -6.27
CA ILE A 214 -2.57 10.04 -5.09
C ILE A 214 -3.95 10.70 -5.10
N GLU A 215 -4.55 10.85 -3.91
CA GLU A 215 -5.82 11.54 -3.76
C GLU A 215 -5.68 13.05 -4.02
N ILE A 216 -6.60 13.59 -4.80
CA ILE A 216 -6.67 15.01 -5.12
C ILE A 216 -7.34 15.75 -3.96
N ARG A 217 -6.60 16.62 -3.30
CA ARG A 217 -7.09 17.49 -2.22
C ARG A 217 -7.96 18.62 -2.77
N SER A 218 -7.53 19.25 -3.86
CA SER A 218 -8.31 20.31 -4.51
C SER A 218 -8.11 20.34 -6.02
N HIS A 219 -9.18 20.67 -6.74
CA HIS A 219 -9.22 20.90 -8.18
C HIS A 219 -9.87 22.26 -8.45
N ARG A 220 -9.08 23.23 -8.93
CA ARG A 220 -9.54 24.59 -9.27
C ARG A 220 -9.30 24.89 -10.73
N ARG A 221 -10.28 25.47 -11.43
CA ARG A 221 -10.11 25.88 -12.83
C ARG A 221 -9.46 27.26 -12.92
N VAL A 222 -8.53 27.44 -13.86
CA VAL A 222 -7.89 28.72 -14.15
C VAL A 222 -7.69 28.86 -15.65
N GLN A 223 -8.42 29.77 -16.30
CA GLN A 223 -8.26 30.13 -17.73
C GLN A 223 -8.22 28.93 -18.70
N GLY A 224 -9.04 27.90 -18.47
CA GLY A 224 -9.09 26.69 -19.33
C GLY A 224 -8.12 25.59 -18.91
N ASP A 225 -7.22 25.86 -17.97
CA ASP A 225 -6.39 24.88 -17.28
C ASP A 225 -6.97 24.57 -15.89
N ALA A 226 -6.28 23.69 -15.16
CA ALA A 226 -6.60 23.36 -13.78
C ALA A 226 -5.37 23.44 -12.88
N ILE A 227 -5.55 23.95 -11.66
CA ILE A 227 -4.61 23.81 -10.56
C ILE A 227 -5.04 22.60 -9.73
N ILE A 228 -4.13 21.65 -9.55
CA ILE A 228 -4.32 20.45 -8.75
C ILE A 228 -3.44 20.51 -7.52
N GLU A 229 -4.04 20.28 -6.35
CA GLU A 229 -3.33 20.03 -5.11
C GLU A 229 -3.54 18.58 -4.67
N LEU A 230 -2.47 17.88 -4.35
CA LEU A 230 -2.48 16.52 -3.82
C LEU A 230 -2.45 16.50 -2.29
N TRP A 231 -3.03 15.45 -1.69
CA TRP A 231 -3.00 15.27 -0.24
C TRP A 231 -1.59 14.98 0.29
N GLN A 232 -0.80 14.24 -0.49
CA GLN A 232 0.56 13.82 -0.14
C GLN A 232 1.52 14.26 -1.25
N GLU A 233 2.78 14.41 -0.87
CA GLU A 233 3.86 14.66 -1.83
C GLU A 233 4.13 13.39 -2.64
N PRO A 234 4.24 13.48 -3.98
CA PRO A 234 4.67 12.35 -4.79
C PRO A 234 6.06 11.87 -4.39
N ALA A 235 6.31 10.58 -4.59
CA ALA A 235 7.59 9.94 -4.25
C ALA A 235 8.80 10.60 -4.93
N TYR A 236 8.63 11.01 -6.18
CA TYR A 236 9.62 11.71 -6.97
C TYR A 236 9.11 13.12 -7.31
N PRO A 237 10.00 14.11 -7.54
CA PRO A 237 9.59 15.41 -8.04
C PRO A 237 8.77 15.28 -9.33
N VAL A 238 7.66 16.01 -9.41
CA VAL A 238 6.83 16.09 -10.63
C VAL A 238 7.52 16.99 -11.64
N ALA A 239 7.56 16.57 -12.91
CA ALA A 239 8.17 17.34 -13.99
C ALA A 239 7.13 17.97 -14.92
N ILE A 240 7.49 19.10 -15.52
CA ILE A 240 6.70 19.69 -16.62
C ILE A 240 6.70 18.71 -17.80
N GLY A 241 5.53 18.49 -18.39
CA GLY A 241 5.32 17.51 -19.46
C GLY A 241 4.83 16.15 -18.97
N ASP A 242 4.82 15.88 -17.66
CA ASP A 242 4.26 14.64 -17.13
C ASP A 242 2.77 14.51 -17.48
N ILE A 243 2.40 13.33 -17.96
CA ILE A 243 1.03 12.97 -18.31
C ILE A 243 0.38 12.37 -17.06
N VAL A 244 -0.78 12.91 -16.71
CA VAL A 244 -1.57 12.48 -15.57
C VAL A 244 -2.98 12.16 -16.02
N GLU A 245 -3.61 11.25 -15.30
CA GLU A 245 -5.00 10.91 -15.47
C GLU A 245 -5.76 11.17 -14.17
N LEU A 246 -6.83 11.94 -14.27
CA LEU A 246 -7.67 12.33 -13.16
C LEU A 246 -8.95 11.52 -13.21
N VAL A 247 -9.35 10.97 -12.07
CA VAL A 247 -10.60 10.24 -11.89
C VAL A 247 -11.51 11.03 -10.97
N ALA A 248 -12.78 11.16 -11.34
CA ALA A 248 -13.77 11.97 -10.64
C ALA A 248 -13.83 11.65 -9.14
N GLY A 249 -13.94 12.69 -8.32
CA GLY A 249 -14.00 12.53 -6.87
C GLY A 249 -15.40 12.29 -6.32
N CYS A 250 -15.46 11.66 -5.14
CA CYS A 250 -16.69 11.37 -4.42
C CYS A 250 -16.53 11.74 -2.94
N ASP A 251 -17.30 12.73 -2.49
CA ASP A 251 -17.36 13.19 -1.11
C ASP A 251 -18.15 12.27 -0.16
N LYS A 252 -18.64 11.14 -0.68
CA LYS A 252 -19.47 10.13 0.01
C LYS A 252 -20.84 10.63 0.46
N GLN A 253 -21.32 11.77 -0.05
CA GLN A 253 -22.65 12.28 0.25
C GLN A 253 -23.71 11.75 -0.72
N ILE A 254 -24.95 11.58 -0.24
CA ILE A 254 -26.05 11.09 -1.06
C ILE A 254 -26.41 12.06 -2.20
N VAL A 255 -26.29 13.37 -1.96
CA VAL A 255 -26.56 14.42 -2.97
C VAL A 255 -25.61 14.26 -4.15
N THR A 256 -24.30 14.19 -3.88
CA THR A 256 -23.29 13.92 -4.91
C THR A 256 -23.51 12.57 -5.60
N CYS A 257 -23.89 11.53 -4.85
CA CYS A 257 -24.21 10.22 -5.42
C CYS A 257 -25.40 10.27 -6.41
N ARG A 258 -26.40 11.11 -6.13
CA ARG A 258 -27.55 11.35 -6.99
C ARG A 258 -27.19 12.20 -8.21
N ASP A 259 -26.59 13.36 -7.97
CA ASP A 259 -26.49 14.41 -8.98
C ASP A 259 -25.32 14.17 -9.93
N LYS A 260 -24.17 13.76 -9.41
CA LYS A 260 -22.96 13.50 -10.20
C LYS A 260 -22.91 12.07 -10.77
N PHE A 261 -23.42 11.11 -10.01
CA PHE A 261 -23.28 9.68 -10.33
C PHE A 261 -24.58 8.97 -10.71
N SER A 262 -25.74 9.55 -10.42
CA SER A 262 -27.05 8.92 -10.63
C SER A 262 -27.13 7.50 -10.05
N ASN A 263 -26.51 7.30 -8.87
CA ASN A 263 -26.22 5.96 -8.34
C ASN A 263 -26.73 5.72 -6.91
N VAL A 264 -27.83 6.40 -6.53
CA VAL A 264 -28.41 6.31 -5.18
C VAL A 264 -28.76 4.87 -4.80
N LEU A 265 -29.18 4.03 -5.76
CA LEU A 265 -29.52 2.62 -5.53
C LEU A 265 -28.34 1.79 -4.95
N ASN A 266 -27.11 2.20 -5.24
CA ASN A 266 -25.90 1.54 -4.73
C ASN A 266 -25.23 2.36 -3.61
N PHE A 267 -25.90 3.39 -3.08
CA PHE A 267 -25.42 4.14 -1.91
C PHE A 267 -25.37 3.20 -0.71
N ARG A 268 -24.26 3.28 0.06
CA ARG A 268 -24.02 2.38 1.18
C ARG A 268 -23.98 3.08 2.54
N GLY A 269 -24.23 4.38 2.60
CA GLY A 269 -24.44 5.08 3.86
C GLY A 269 -25.90 5.02 4.31
N PHE A 270 -26.17 5.63 5.47
CA PHE A 270 -27.47 5.71 6.12
C PHE A 270 -27.83 7.18 6.35
N PRO A 271 -28.22 7.93 5.30
CA PRO A 271 -28.34 9.38 5.34
C PRO A 271 -29.50 9.88 6.20
N HIS A 272 -30.44 8.99 6.54
CA HIS A 272 -31.62 9.28 7.36
C HIS A 272 -31.56 8.63 8.75
N MET A 273 -30.39 8.12 9.15
CA MET A 273 -30.23 7.51 10.47
C MET A 273 -30.53 8.56 11.55
N PRO A 274 -31.53 8.35 12.42
CA PRO A 274 -31.79 9.29 13.51
C PRO A 274 -30.59 9.35 14.46
N GLY A 275 -30.23 10.56 14.90
CA GLY A 275 -29.19 10.76 15.90
C GLY A 275 -29.66 10.43 17.32
N ASN A 276 -28.72 10.43 18.27
CA ASN A 276 -29.02 10.14 19.68
C ASN A 276 -30.08 11.07 20.28
N ASP A 277 -30.15 12.32 19.82
CA ASP A 277 -31.15 13.30 20.28
C ASP A 277 -32.58 12.85 19.98
N PHE A 278 -32.81 12.21 18.82
CA PHE A 278 -34.12 11.66 18.48
C PHE A 278 -34.50 10.51 19.41
N VAL A 279 -33.53 9.66 19.78
CA VAL A 279 -33.73 8.54 20.72
C VAL A 279 -34.08 9.05 22.13
N ALA A 280 -33.46 10.15 22.55
CA ALA A 280 -33.75 10.79 23.83
C ALA A 280 -35.01 11.67 23.82
N SER A 281 -35.57 11.94 22.64
CA SER A 281 -36.73 12.82 22.50
C SER A 281 -38.03 12.10 22.88
N TYR A 282 -38.98 12.86 23.44
CA TYR A 282 -40.36 12.43 23.63
C TYR A 282 -41.30 13.35 22.84
N VAL A 283 -42.44 12.79 22.42
CA VAL A 283 -43.42 13.53 21.61
C VAL A 283 -44.02 14.65 22.47
N ARG A 284 -43.86 15.90 22.02
CA ARG A 284 -44.59 17.06 22.57
C ARG A 284 -45.79 17.37 21.66
N ARG A 285 -46.98 17.57 22.23
CA ARG A 285 -48.09 18.16 21.48
C ARG A 285 -47.72 19.61 21.16
N ALA A 286 -47.80 19.98 19.89
CA ALA A 286 -47.77 21.39 19.51
C ALA A 286 -49.00 22.06 20.15
N GLY A 287 -48.77 23.10 20.94
CA GLY A 287 -49.82 23.94 21.52
C GLY A 287 -50.45 24.86 20.49
#